data_AF-A0A258RY07-F1
#
_entry.id   AF-A0A258RY07-F1
#
_cell.length_a   1.000
_cell.length_b   1.000
_cell.length_c   1.000
_cell.angle_alpha   90.00
_cell.angle_beta   90.00
_cell.angle_gamma   90.00
#
_symmetry.space_group_name_H-M   'P 1'
#
loop_
_entity.id
_entity.type
_entity.pdbx_description
1 polymer ?
#
loop_
_entity_poly.entity_id
_entity_poly.type
_entity_poly.pdbx_seq_one_letter_code
_entity_poly.pdbx_strand_id
1 'polypeptide(L)'
;MSYQKLIDEHARIDTALARLTNILDRPERDAEAATAALSHLAEELHDHLAHEDAMLYHELIIANKPAYAHAVEQFTQQFDALRRDWSAYLGGWTTAAIAADWPIFRTATRLMVERLAERVAAENDLLYCAALQFGAITLRDQQISAAA
;
A
#
# COMPACT_ATOMS: atom_id res chain seq x y z
N MET A 1 0.34 5.71 -16.24
CA MET A 1 0.66 4.67 -15.25
C MET A 1 0.73 3.32 -15.94
N SER A 2 1.62 2.44 -15.50
CA SER A 2 1.69 1.07 -16.01
C SER A 2 1.61 0.04 -14.89
N TYR A 3 1.12 -1.14 -15.25
CA TYR A 3 1.13 -2.31 -14.38
C TYR A 3 2.53 -2.60 -13.84
N GLN A 4 3.56 -2.53 -14.71
CA GLN A 4 4.96 -2.69 -14.28
C GLN A 4 5.33 -1.76 -13.12
N LYS A 5 5.01 -0.46 -13.23
CA LYS A 5 5.32 0.52 -12.18
C LYS A 5 4.61 0.20 -10.87
N LEU A 6 3.34 -0.22 -10.92
CA LEU A 6 2.57 -0.60 -9.72
C LEU A 6 3.14 -1.86 -9.05
N ILE A 7 3.56 -2.85 -9.84
CA ILE A 7 4.23 -4.05 -9.31
C ILE A 7 5.59 -3.70 -8.69
N ASP A 8 6.35 -2.79 -9.31
CA ASP A 8 7.63 -2.34 -8.75
C ASP A 8 7.43 -1.57 -7.43
N GLU A 9 6.31 -0.85 -7.28
CA GLU A 9 5.89 -0.22 -6.02
C GLU A 9 5.53 -1.24 -4.95
N HIS A 10 4.71 -2.24 -5.29
CA HIS A 10 4.40 -3.34 -4.38
C HIS A 10 5.64 -4.08 -3.90
N ALA A 11 6.61 -4.33 -4.77
CA ALA A 11 7.87 -4.96 -4.39
C ALA A 11 8.67 -4.14 -3.34
N ARG A 12 8.59 -2.80 -3.40
CA ARG A 12 9.21 -1.91 -2.40
C ARG A 12 8.43 -1.96 -1.08
N ILE A 13 7.11 -1.95 -1.13
CA ILE A 13 6.25 -2.12 0.04
C ILE A 13 6.54 -3.45 0.73
N ASP A 14 6.60 -4.56 -0.02
CA ASP A 14 6.93 -5.88 0.52
C ASP A 14 8.31 -5.90 1.19
N THR A 15 9.30 -5.26 0.57
CA THR A 15 10.64 -5.12 1.15
C THR A 15 10.60 -4.32 2.47
N ALA A 16 9.83 -3.24 2.53
CA ALA A 16 9.66 -2.43 3.73
C ALA A 16 8.91 -3.19 4.84
N LEU A 17 7.86 -3.96 4.50
CA LEU A 17 7.12 -4.83 5.42
C LEU A 17 8.02 -5.93 5.98
N ALA A 18 8.84 -6.57 5.15
CA ALA A 18 9.78 -7.60 5.55
C ALA A 18 10.85 -7.02 6.51
N ARG A 19 11.36 -5.82 6.23
CA ARG A 19 12.30 -5.12 7.11
C ARG A 19 11.70 -4.83 8.48
N LEU A 20 10.48 -4.29 8.51
CA LEU A 20 9.79 -4.01 9.76
C LEU A 20 9.55 -5.29 10.56
N THR A 21 9.02 -6.33 9.92
CA THR A 21 8.78 -7.65 10.55
C THR A 21 10.06 -8.25 11.13
N ASN A 22 11.17 -8.21 10.39
CA ASN A 22 12.46 -8.68 10.87
C ASN A 22 12.90 -7.97 12.17
N ILE A 23 12.65 -6.66 12.28
CA ILE A 23 12.95 -5.91 13.51
C ILE A 23 12.07 -6.39 14.68
N LEU A 24 10.78 -6.64 14.43
CA LEU A 24 9.86 -7.12 15.47
C LEU A 24 10.22 -8.54 15.96
N ASP A 25 10.82 -9.37 15.12
CA ASP A 25 11.19 -10.75 15.46
C ASP A 25 12.50 -10.86 16.25
N ARG A 26 13.25 -9.76 16.38
CA ARG A 26 14.48 -9.75 17.18
C ARG A 26 14.16 -9.93 18.68
N PRO A 27 15.04 -10.61 19.43
CA PRO A 27 14.88 -10.77 20.87
C PRO A 27 14.98 -9.42 21.60
N GLU A 28 15.91 -8.57 21.16
CA GLU A 28 16.11 -7.24 21.70
C GLU A 28 15.16 -6.23 21.07
N ARG A 29 14.64 -5.30 21.89
CA ARG A 29 13.82 -4.19 21.41
C ARG A 29 14.72 -3.13 20.77
N ASP A 30 14.28 -2.61 19.64
CA ASP A 30 14.99 -1.55 18.91
C ASP A 30 13.96 -0.53 18.39
N ALA A 31 13.60 0.40 19.26
CA ALA A 31 12.57 1.40 18.99
C ALA A 31 12.98 2.38 17.88
N GLU A 32 14.27 2.69 17.79
CA GLU A 32 14.81 3.58 16.76
C GLU A 32 14.75 2.91 15.39
N ALA A 33 15.24 1.67 15.27
CA ALA A 33 15.16 0.93 14.01
C ALA A 33 13.70 0.69 13.59
N ALA A 34 12.82 0.37 14.54
CA ALA A 34 11.39 0.19 14.27
C ALA A 34 10.73 1.47 13.79
N THR A 35 11.06 2.62 14.39
CA THR A 35 10.57 3.92 13.94
C THR A 35 11.05 4.20 12.52
N ALA A 36 12.34 4.03 12.24
CA ALA A 36 12.91 4.29 10.93
C ALA A 36 12.29 3.38 9.85
N ALA A 37 12.08 2.09 10.16
CA ALA A 37 11.42 1.16 9.25
C ALA A 37 9.94 1.51 9.03
N LEU A 38 9.23 1.94 10.08
CA LEU A 38 7.84 2.36 9.98
C LEU A 38 7.68 3.64 9.15
N SER A 39 8.54 4.64 9.34
CA SER A 39 8.55 5.86 8.53
C SER A 39 8.80 5.55 7.06
N HIS A 40 9.78 4.69 6.76
CA HIS A 40 10.06 4.29 5.38
C HIS A 40 8.86 3.56 4.74
N LEU A 41 8.22 2.64 5.46
CA LEU A 41 6.99 1.98 4.98
C LEU A 41 5.86 3.00 4.72
N ALA A 42 5.73 4.01 5.58
CA ALA A 42 4.74 5.06 5.41
C ALA A 42 4.97 5.91 4.17
N GLU A 43 6.23 6.19 3.83
CA GLU A 43 6.61 6.89 2.59
C GLU A 43 6.25 6.06 1.36
N GLU A 44 6.66 4.78 1.31
CA GLU A 44 6.33 3.90 0.17
C GLU A 44 4.82 3.74 -0.03
N LEU A 45 4.06 3.57 1.06
CA LEU A 45 2.59 3.51 1.00
C LEU A 45 1.98 4.85 0.57
N HIS A 46 2.52 5.98 1.01
CA HIS A 46 2.01 7.29 0.61
C HIS A 46 2.15 7.51 -0.90
N ASP A 47 3.34 7.24 -1.43
CA ASP A 47 3.64 7.41 -2.86
C ASP A 47 2.78 6.47 -3.72
N HIS A 48 2.67 5.21 -3.30
CA HIS A 48 1.84 4.22 -3.95
C HIS A 48 0.36 4.63 -3.98
N LEU A 49 -0.20 5.02 -2.83
CA LEU A 49 -1.59 5.46 -2.74
C LEU A 49 -1.86 6.71 -3.58
N ALA A 50 -0.93 7.65 -3.65
CA ALA A 50 -1.07 8.84 -4.49
C ALA A 50 -1.16 8.47 -5.98
N HIS A 51 -0.43 7.46 -6.41
CA HIS A 51 -0.50 6.92 -7.77
C HIS A 51 -1.84 6.22 -8.05
N GLU A 52 -2.35 5.43 -7.11
CA GLU A 52 -3.64 4.76 -7.25
C GLU A 52 -4.82 5.75 -7.25
N ASP A 53 -4.84 6.69 -6.30
CA ASP A 53 -5.88 7.71 -6.13
C ASP A 53 -6.02 8.59 -7.38
N ALA A 54 -4.89 9.00 -7.97
CA ALA A 54 -4.87 9.90 -9.12
C ALA A 54 -5.41 9.27 -10.43
N MET A 55 -5.35 7.95 -10.57
CA MET A 55 -5.50 7.30 -11.89
C MET A 55 -6.48 6.14 -11.91
N LEU A 56 -6.49 5.26 -10.92
CA LEU A 56 -7.36 4.07 -10.95
C LEU A 56 -8.81 4.45 -10.66
N TYR A 57 -9.05 5.18 -9.57
CA TYR A 57 -10.40 5.58 -9.20
C TYR A 57 -10.98 6.60 -10.18
N HIS A 58 -10.16 7.55 -10.65
CA HIS A 58 -10.62 8.57 -11.59
C HIS A 58 -11.06 7.97 -12.94
N GLU A 59 -10.24 7.11 -13.54
CA GLU A 59 -10.55 6.50 -14.85
C GLU A 59 -11.69 5.47 -14.77
N LEU A 60 -11.78 4.69 -13.68
CA LEU A 60 -12.88 3.73 -13.49
C LEU A 60 -14.24 4.44 -13.28
N ILE A 61 -14.25 5.58 -12.58
CA ILE A 61 -15.45 6.40 -12.39
C ILE A 61 -15.84 7.08 -13.71
N ILE A 62 -14.90 7.65 -14.46
CA ILE A 62 -15.16 8.34 -15.73
C ILE A 62 -15.59 7.37 -16.84
N ALA A 63 -15.04 6.15 -16.86
CA ALA A 63 -15.36 5.16 -17.89
C ALA A 63 -16.83 4.70 -17.89
N ASN A 64 -17.63 5.08 -16.87
CA ASN A 64 -19.06 4.81 -16.73
C ASN A 64 -19.40 3.36 -17.11
N LYS A 65 -18.65 2.41 -16.54
CA LYS A 65 -18.83 0.97 -16.75
C LYS A 65 -19.65 0.40 -15.58
N PRO A 66 -21.00 0.47 -15.61
CA PRO A 66 -21.86 0.06 -14.50
C PRO A 66 -21.68 -1.41 -14.10
N ALA A 67 -21.16 -2.26 -14.99
CA ALA A 67 -20.83 -3.65 -14.70
C ALA A 67 -19.82 -3.84 -13.55
N TYR A 68 -19.02 -2.81 -13.22
CA TYR A 68 -17.96 -2.90 -12.21
C TYR A 68 -18.08 -1.85 -11.09
N ALA A 69 -19.08 -0.97 -11.15
CA ALA A 69 -19.30 0.04 -10.11
C ALA A 69 -19.42 -0.59 -8.72
N HIS A 70 -20.11 -1.73 -8.61
CA HIS A 70 -20.26 -2.43 -7.34
C HIS A 70 -18.94 -3.04 -6.81
N ALA A 71 -18.13 -3.62 -7.70
CA ALA A 71 -16.83 -4.20 -7.32
C ALA A 71 -15.85 -3.09 -6.90
N VAL A 72 -15.82 -1.98 -7.63
CA VAL A 72 -15.03 -0.79 -7.28
C VAL A 72 -15.51 -0.19 -5.97
N GLU A 73 -16.82 -0.03 -5.75
CA GLU A 73 -17.36 0.49 -4.48
C GLU A 73 -17.00 -0.39 -3.29
N GLN A 74 -17.12 -1.71 -3.40
CA GLN A 74 -16.73 -2.64 -2.34
C GLN A 74 -15.23 -2.55 -2.05
N PHE A 75 -14.41 -2.48 -3.11
CA PHE A 75 -12.96 -2.31 -3.03
C PHE A 75 -12.61 -0.98 -2.32
N THR A 76 -13.19 0.14 -2.75
CA THR A 76 -13.00 1.46 -2.14
C THR A 76 -13.39 1.47 -0.66
N GLN A 77 -14.57 0.95 -0.31
CA GLN A 77 -15.04 0.95 1.08
C GLN A 77 -14.13 0.15 2.01
N GLN A 78 -13.65 -1.01 1.55
CA GLN A 78 -12.74 -1.85 2.33
C GLN A 78 -11.40 -1.15 2.57
N PHE A 79 -10.86 -0.45 1.58
CA PHE A 79 -9.57 0.22 1.71
C PHE A 79 -9.63 1.59 2.36
N ASP A 80 -10.77 2.28 2.31
CA ASP A 80 -11.00 3.48 3.09
C ASP A 80 -10.91 3.21 4.59
N ALA A 81 -11.44 2.06 5.05
CA ALA A 81 -11.29 1.64 6.44
C ALA A 81 -9.81 1.39 6.78
N LEU A 82 -9.08 0.67 5.93
CA LEU A 82 -7.65 0.42 6.14
C LEU A 82 -6.83 1.71 6.15
N ARG A 83 -7.12 2.69 5.27
CA ARG A 83 -6.45 4.00 5.26
C ARG A 83 -6.67 4.77 6.56
N ARG A 84 -7.89 4.77 7.09
CA ARG A 84 -8.19 5.42 8.38
C ARG A 84 -7.42 4.76 9.52
N ASP A 85 -7.46 3.43 9.57
CA ASP A 85 -6.77 2.66 10.61
C ASP A 85 -5.24 2.84 10.53
N TRP A 86 -4.69 2.89 9.32
CA TRP A 86 -3.28 3.18 9.06
C TRP A 86 -2.88 4.57 9.58
N SER A 87 -3.68 5.59 9.27
CA SER A 87 -3.43 6.96 9.74
C SER A 87 -3.47 7.06 11.26
N ALA A 88 -4.46 6.42 11.89
CA ALA A 88 -4.56 6.37 13.35
C ALA A 88 -3.38 5.61 13.98
N TYR A 89 -2.98 4.50 13.37
CA TYR A 89 -1.83 3.70 13.79
C TYR A 89 -0.52 4.51 13.74
N LEU A 90 -0.25 5.20 12.62
CA LEU A 90 0.94 6.06 12.50
C LEU A 90 0.94 7.20 13.53
N GLY A 91 -0.21 7.84 13.75
CA GLY A 91 -0.34 8.91 14.74
C GLY A 91 -0.13 8.45 16.18
N GLY A 92 -0.33 7.17 16.48
CA GLY A 92 -0.19 6.59 17.82
C GLY A 92 1.24 6.18 18.20
N TRP A 93 2.12 5.94 17.24
CA TRP A 93 3.42 5.32 17.48
C TRP A 93 4.60 6.27 17.20
N THR A 94 4.94 7.07 18.21
CA THR A 94 6.23 7.77 18.26
C THR A 94 7.34 6.84 18.75
N THR A 95 8.61 7.18 18.52
CA THR A 95 9.75 6.40 19.06
C THR A 95 9.66 6.21 20.57
N ALA A 96 9.21 7.24 21.30
CA ALA A 96 9.01 7.16 22.75
C ALA A 96 7.89 6.17 23.12
N ALA A 97 6.76 6.19 22.41
CA ALA A 97 5.65 5.25 22.62
C ALA A 97 6.06 3.81 22.28
N ILE A 98 6.80 3.61 21.18
CA ILE A 98 7.34 2.31 20.78
C ILE A 98 8.29 1.77 21.85
N ALA A 99 9.16 2.61 22.42
CA ALA A 99 10.08 2.21 23.47
C ALA A 99 9.36 1.87 24.79
N ALA A 100 8.32 2.63 25.13
CA ALA A 100 7.52 2.42 26.34
C ALA A 100 6.70 1.13 26.28
N ASP A 101 6.00 0.88 25.17
CA ASP A 101 5.00 -0.18 25.04
C ASP A 101 5.31 -1.17 23.91
N TRP A 102 6.58 -1.60 23.83
CA TRP A 102 7.08 -2.47 22.77
C TRP A 102 6.22 -3.73 22.49
N PRO A 103 5.71 -4.49 23.49
CA PRO A 103 4.86 -5.65 23.20
C PRO A 103 3.52 -5.29 22.53
N ILE A 104 2.93 -4.15 22.90
CA ILE A 104 1.69 -3.64 22.31
C ILE A 104 1.96 -3.17 20.88
N PHE A 105 3.05 -2.42 20.69
CA PHE A 105 3.52 -2.03 19.35
C PHE A 105 3.69 -3.26 18.46
N ARG A 106 4.50 -4.26 18.86
CA ARG A 106 4.70 -5.49 18.06
C ARG A 106 3.39 -6.14 17.62
N THR A 107 2.44 -6.27 18.55
CA THR A 107 1.15 -6.89 18.28
C THR A 107 0.32 -6.07 17.29
N ALA A 108 0.21 -4.76 17.51
CA ALA A 108 -0.51 -3.86 16.63
C ALA A 108 0.14 -3.79 15.23
N THR A 109 1.47 -3.74 15.16
CA THR A 109 2.20 -3.71 13.89
C THR A 109 1.99 -4.99 13.09
N ARG A 110 2.02 -6.16 13.70
CA ARG A 110 1.78 -7.43 12.99
C ARG A 110 0.39 -7.48 12.37
N LEU A 111 -0.64 -7.10 13.11
CA LEU A 111 -2.01 -7.01 12.59
C LEU A 111 -2.11 -6.01 11.42
N MET A 112 -1.40 -4.89 11.50
CA MET A 112 -1.38 -3.91 10.40
C MET A 112 -0.64 -4.45 9.17
N VAL A 113 0.51 -5.10 9.36
CA VAL A 113 1.30 -5.73 8.30
C VAL A 113 0.47 -6.78 7.55
N GLU A 114 -0.25 -7.64 8.27
CA GLU A 114 -1.14 -8.65 7.67
C GLU A 114 -2.19 -7.99 6.76
N ARG A 115 -2.87 -6.96 7.25
CA ARG A 115 -3.90 -6.24 6.48
C ARG A 115 -3.34 -5.51 5.26
N LEU A 116 -2.12 -4.96 5.35
CA LEU A 116 -1.45 -4.33 4.22
C LEU A 116 -1.04 -5.38 3.15
N ALA A 117 -0.54 -6.54 3.57
CA ALA A 117 -0.20 -7.62 2.65
C ALA A 117 -1.44 -8.19 1.94
N GLU A 118 -2.56 -8.35 2.66
CA GLU A 118 -3.84 -8.76 2.06
C GLU A 118 -4.34 -7.75 1.02
N ARG A 119 -4.16 -6.44 1.27
CA ARG A 119 -4.49 -5.38 0.31
C ARG A 119 -3.65 -5.50 -0.97
N VAL A 120 -2.32 -5.59 -0.84
CA VAL A 120 -1.39 -5.71 -1.97
C VAL A 120 -1.75 -6.94 -2.82
N ALA A 121 -2.06 -8.08 -2.18
CA ALA A 121 -2.51 -9.28 -2.88
C ALA A 121 -3.83 -9.06 -3.65
N ALA A 122 -4.82 -8.43 -3.01
CA ALA A 122 -6.11 -8.13 -3.65
C ALA A 122 -5.98 -7.15 -4.83
N GLU A 123 -5.10 -6.17 -4.74
CA GLU A 123 -4.79 -5.24 -5.85
C GLU A 123 -4.21 -5.98 -7.06
N ASN A 124 -3.27 -6.90 -6.81
CA ASN A 124 -2.64 -7.70 -7.85
C ASN A 124 -3.61 -8.66 -8.54
N ASP A 125 -4.38 -9.41 -7.76
CA ASP A 125 -5.22 -10.48 -8.28
C ASP A 125 -6.49 -9.94 -8.95
N LEU A 126 -7.03 -8.82 -8.46
CA LEU A 126 -8.32 -8.31 -8.89
C LEU A 126 -8.23 -6.95 -9.57
N LEU A 127 -7.69 -5.93 -8.89
CA LEU A 127 -7.79 -4.54 -9.35
C LEU A 127 -6.98 -4.31 -10.63
N TYR A 128 -5.74 -4.76 -10.66
CA TYR A 128 -4.85 -4.52 -11.79
C TYR A 128 -5.22 -5.36 -13.01
N CYS A 129 -5.69 -6.59 -12.79
CA CYS A 129 -6.30 -7.42 -13.84
C CYS A 129 -7.48 -6.69 -14.51
N ALA A 130 -8.40 -6.15 -13.70
CA ALA A 130 -9.52 -5.36 -14.22
C ALA A 130 -9.02 -4.09 -14.94
N ALA A 131 -8.13 -3.33 -14.33
CA ALA A 131 -7.62 -2.08 -14.91
C ALA A 131 -6.92 -2.28 -16.26
N LEU A 132 -6.16 -3.38 -16.42
CA LEU A 132 -5.55 -3.78 -17.69
C LEU A 132 -6.61 -4.18 -18.73
N GLN A 133 -7.57 -5.03 -18.34
CA GLN A 133 -8.61 -5.51 -19.25
C GLN A 133 -9.44 -4.36 -19.85
N PHE A 134 -9.62 -3.27 -19.10
CA PHE A 134 -10.40 -2.11 -19.53
C PHE A 134 -9.55 -0.97 -20.11
N GLY A 135 -8.22 -1.12 -20.14
CA GLY A 135 -7.30 -0.12 -20.68
C GLY A 135 -7.14 1.12 -19.81
N ALA A 136 -7.52 1.07 -18.53
CA ALA A 136 -7.28 2.15 -17.56
C ALA A 136 -5.79 2.29 -17.21
N ILE A 137 -5.05 1.18 -17.29
CA ILE A 137 -3.58 1.16 -17.22
C ILE A 137 -3.00 0.40 -18.42
N THR A 138 -1.75 0.69 -18.72
CA THR A 138 -0.97 -0.02 -19.74
C THR A 138 -0.12 -1.11 -19.10
N LEU A 139 0.32 -2.12 -19.87
CA LEU A 139 1.24 -3.15 -19.33
C LEU A 139 2.60 -2.56 -18.92
N ARG A 140 3.12 -1.62 -19.72
CA ARG A 140 4.42 -0.95 -19.52
C ARG A 140 4.27 0.51 -19.88
N ASP A 141 5.09 1.35 -19.27
CA ASP A 141 5.14 2.77 -19.62
C ASP A 141 5.46 2.91 -21.11
N GLN A 142 4.71 3.78 -21.80
CA GLN A 142 4.99 4.09 -23.19
C GLN A 142 6.28 4.91 -23.24
N GLN A 143 7.36 4.30 -23.74
CA GLN A 143 8.54 5.06 -24.14
C GLN A 143 8.11 6.03 -25.23
N ILE A 144 8.06 7.33 -24.91
CA ILE A 144 7.99 8.37 -25.94
C ILE A 144 9.30 8.27 -26.70
N SER A 145 9.27 7.63 -27.86
CA SER A 145 10.36 7.72 -28.82
C SER A 145 10.44 9.17 -29.28
N ALA A 146 11.34 9.95 -28.68
CA ALA A 146 11.75 11.22 -29.25
C ALA A 146 12.41 10.90 -30.60
N ALA A 147 11.64 11.02 -31.68
CA ALA A 147 12.18 10.99 -33.03
C ALA A 147 13.15 12.17 -33.16
N ALA A 148 14.43 11.84 -33.37
CA ALA A 148 15.48 12.77 -33.78
C ALA A 148 15.43 12.99 -35.29
#